data_AF-A0A1W9JMR0-F1
#
_entry.id   AF-A0A1W9JMR0-F1
#
_cell.length_a   1.000
_cell.length_b   1.000
_cell.length_c   1.000
_cell.angle_alpha   90.00
_cell.angle_beta   90.00
_cell.angle_gamma   90.00
#
_symmetry.space_group_name_H-M   'P 1'
#
loop_
_entity.id
_entity.type
_entity.pdbx_description
1 polymer ?
#
loop_
_entity_poly.entity_id
_entity_poly.type
_entity_poly.pdbx_seq_one_letter_code
_entity_poly.pdbx_strand_id
1 'polypeptide(L)'
;MAKDVDLEFLRQEYFHLQSTVESFDEKALTIKAWSVTLSMVGIGAAFTAKLPLLLLLSAGASLLFWIVEGSWKTFQQANYFRLRKIENYMQGKATIEEDFSVPYITHAWSLGWREVRLSKVMSWPHVFLPHAIVVMTGITLWIINSFVRIVPL
;
A
#
# COMPACT_ATOMS: atom_id res chain seq x y z
N MET A 1 -0.84 -40.18 9.25
CA MET A 1 0.61 -39.96 9.09
C MET A 1 0.76 -38.52 8.65
N ALA A 2 1.29 -37.62 9.48
CA ALA A 2 1.71 -36.32 8.96
C ALA A 2 2.72 -36.62 7.86
N LYS A 3 2.48 -36.14 6.63
CA LYS A 3 3.51 -36.23 5.58
C LYS A 3 4.78 -35.63 6.17
N ASP A 4 5.91 -36.29 5.95
CA ASP A 4 7.21 -35.73 6.30
C ASP A 4 7.35 -34.44 5.51
N VAL A 5 7.23 -33.30 6.19
CA VAL A 5 7.32 -31.98 5.57
C VAL A 5 8.80 -31.66 5.49
N ASP A 6 9.30 -31.46 4.29
CA ASP A 6 10.66 -30.99 4.09
C ASP A 6 10.79 -29.57 4.68
N LEU A 7 11.49 -29.48 5.81
CA LEU A 7 11.73 -28.22 6.52
C LEU A 7 12.56 -27.24 5.68
N GLU A 8 13.45 -27.73 4.83
CA GLU A 8 14.26 -26.89 3.96
C GLU A 8 13.39 -26.27 2.88
N PHE A 9 12.50 -27.06 2.27
CA PHE A 9 11.49 -26.56 1.35
C PHE A 9 10.60 -25.48 2.00
N LEU A 10 10.11 -25.72 3.22
CA LEU A 10 9.26 -24.76 3.93
C LEU A 10 10.02 -23.47 4.29
N ARG A 11 11.30 -23.58 4.64
CA ARG A 11 12.19 -22.45 4.89
C ARG A 11 12.42 -21.62 3.64
N GLN A 12 12.62 -22.26 2.49
CA GLN A 12 12.73 -21.58 1.19
C GLN A 12 11.45 -20.83 0.84
N GLU A 13 10.28 -21.44 1.05
CA GLU A 13 8.99 -20.78 0.86
C GLU A 13 8.84 -19.55 1.76
N TYR A 14 9.19 -19.68 3.05
CA TYR A 14 9.15 -18.58 4.01
C TYR A 14 9.99 -17.39 3.55
N PHE A 15 11.26 -17.62 3.18
CA PHE A 15 12.14 -16.54 2.74
C PHE A 15 11.69 -15.92 1.41
N HIS A 16 11.12 -16.71 0.50
CA HIS A 16 10.55 -16.18 -0.73
C HIS A 16 9.35 -15.25 -0.45
N LEU A 17 8.45 -15.65 0.44
CA LEU A 17 7.30 -14.81 0.84
C LEU A 17 7.74 -13.56 1.60
N GLN A 18 8.73 -13.68 2.49
CA GLN A 18 9.30 -12.55 3.24
C GLN A 18 9.93 -11.54 2.28
N SER A 19 10.76 -11.98 1.35
CA SER A 19 11.35 -11.11 0.32
C SER A 19 10.27 -10.46 -0.57
N THR A 20 9.22 -11.22 -0.90
CA THR A 20 8.07 -10.70 -1.63
C THR A 20 7.39 -9.58 -0.84
N VAL A 21 7.12 -9.77 0.45
CA VAL A 21 6.55 -8.76 1.37
C VAL A 21 7.43 -7.51 1.46
N GLU A 22 8.74 -7.67 1.62
CA GLU A 22 9.71 -6.56 1.70
C GLU A 22 9.72 -5.72 0.42
N SER A 23 9.58 -6.36 -0.75
CA SER A 23 9.50 -5.64 -2.03
C SER A 23 8.29 -4.70 -2.13
N PHE A 24 7.19 -4.97 -1.40
CA PHE A 24 6.06 -4.04 -1.34
C PHE A 24 6.41 -2.79 -0.53
N ASP A 25 7.21 -2.90 0.53
CA ASP A 25 7.60 -1.77 1.35
C ASP A 25 8.54 -0.82 0.59
N GLU A 26 9.48 -1.36 -0.19
CA GLU A 26 10.32 -0.57 -1.10
C GLU A 26 9.48 0.22 -2.13
N LYS A 27 8.48 -0.45 -2.73
CA LYS A 27 7.56 0.18 -3.68
C LYS A 27 6.69 1.24 -3.00
N ALA A 28 6.23 0.99 -1.77
CA ALA A 28 5.43 1.96 -1.01
C ALA A 28 6.24 3.24 -0.72
N LEU A 29 7.51 3.12 -0.33
CA LEU A 29 8.39 4.29 -0.16
C LEU A 29 8.54 5.09 -1.48
N THR A 30 8.72 4.38 -2.59
CA THR A 30 8.80 4.98 -3.93
C THR A 30 7.51 5.75 -4.27
N ILE A 31 6.34 5.13 -4.04
CA ILE A 31 5.03 5.76 -4.26
C ILE A 31 4.87 7.04 -3.44
N LYS A 32 5.23 7.03 -2.16
CA LYS A 32 5.18 8.21 -1.29
C LYS A 32 6.07 9.33 -1.80
N ALA A 33 7.31 9.01 -2.19
CA ALA A 33 8.25 9.98 -2.71
C ALA A 33 7.74 10.66 -3.99
N TRP A 34 7.22 9.87 -4.94
CA TRP A 34 6.63 10.41 -6.17
C TRP A 34 5.37 11.22 -5.93
N SER A 35 4.51 10.79 -4.99
CA SER A 35 3.31 11.54 -4.64
C SER A 35 3.64 12.92 -4.10
N VAL A 36 4.57 13.02 -3.14
CA VAL A 36 4.94 14.33 -2.56
C VAL A 36 5.59 15.20 -3.62
N THR A 37 6.52 14.64 -4.41
CA THR A 37 7.26 15.39 -5.43
C THR A 37 6.33 15.96 -6.49
N LEU A 38 5.50 15.12 -7.11
CA LEU A 38 4.62 15.54 -8.21
C LEU A 38 3.56 16.53 -7.73
N SER A 39 2.96 16.28 -6.56
CA SER A 39 1.96 17.21 -6.03
C SER A 39 2.56 18.53 -5.58
N MET A 40 3.77 18.55 -5.03
CA MET A 40 4.46 19.80 -4.68
C MET A 40 4.82 20.62 -5.93
N VAL A 41 5.31 19.94 -6.98
CA VAL A 41 5.55 20.57 -8.29
C VAL A 41 4.26 21.14 -8.85
N GLY A 42 3.15 20.40 -8.80
CA GLY A 42 1.86 20.89 -9.29
C GLY A 42 1.33 22.10 -8.49
N ILE A 43 1.50 22.10 -7.16
CA ILE A 43 1.15 23.25 -6.32
C ILE A 43 2.01 24.46 -6.70
N GLY A 44 3.33 24.32 -6.80
CA GLY A 44 4.23 25.40 -7.21
C GLY A 44 3.94 25.91 -8.63
N ALA A 45 3.60 24.99 -9.55
CA ALA A 45 3.18 25.32 -10.91
C ALA A 45 1.89 26.15 -10.92
N ALA A 46 0.96 25.93 -10.00
CA ALA A 46 -0.25 26.74 -9.88
C ALA A 46 0.07 28.22 -9.68
N PHE A 47 1.03 28.54 -8.82
CA PHE A 47 1.44 29.92 -8.52
C PHE A 47 2.26 30.55 -9.65
N THR A 48 3.17 29.80 -10.25
CA THR A 48 4.04 30.31 -11.32
C THR A 48 3.30 30.49 -12.64
N ALA A 49 2.46 29.52 -13.01
CA ALA A 49 1.67 29.56 -14.24
C ALA A 49 0.34 30.29 -14.08
N LYS A 50 -0.02 30.77 -12.88
CA LYS A 50 -1.27 31.48 -12.60
C LYS A 50 -2.53 30.65 -12.91
N LEU A 51 -2.43 29.33 -12.75
CA LEU A 51 -3.50 28.38 -13.06
C LEU A 51 -3.97 27.69 -11.77
N PRO A 52 -4.98 28.23 -11.07
CA PRO A 52 -5.44 27.65 -9.80
C PRO A 52 -6.01 26.23 -9.94
N LEU A 53 -6.40 25.81 -11.14
CA LEU A 53 -6.84 24.44 -11.42
C LEU A 53 -5.73 23.40 -11.13
N LEU A 54 -4.46 23.81 -11.21
CA LEU A 54 -3.33 22.94 -10.88
C LEU A 54 -3.29 22.53 -9.40
N LEU A 55 -3.93 23.30 -8.50
CA LEU A 55 -4.10 22.92 -7.08
C LEU A 55 -5.00 21.69 -6.93
N LEU A 56 -6.13 21.68 -7.66
CA LEU A 56 -7.03 20.51 -7.68
C LEU A 56 -6.40 19.33 -8.41
N LEU A 57 -5.65 19.57 -9.49
CA LEU A 57 -4.91 18.52 -10.18
C LEU A 57 -3.89 17.85 -9.25
N SER A 58 -3.20 18.65 -8.43
CA SER A 58 -2.23 18.16 -7.43
C SER A 58 -2.89 17.33 -6.33
N ALA A 59 -4.06 17.77 -5.86
CA ALA A 59 -4.87 17.00 -4.91
C ALA A 59 -5.37 15.69 -5.52
N GLY A 60 -5.89 15.74 -6.76
CA GLY A 60 -6.33 14.55 -7.49
C GLY A 60 -5.21 13.54 -7.72
N ALA A 61 -4.02 14.00 -8.12
CA ALA A 61 -2.84 13.16 -8.27
C ALA A 61 -2.46 12.48 -6.95
N SER A 62 -2.43 13.23 -5.84
CA SER A 62 -2.14 12.66 -4.51
C SER A 62 -3.18 11.62 -4.09
N LEU A 63 -4.47 11.85 -4.38
CA LEU A 63 -5.53 10.88 -4.11
C LEU A 63 -5.35 9.58 -4.90
N LEU A 64 -4.92 9.66 -6.16
CA LEU A 64 -4.61 8.49 -6.97
C LEU A 64 -3.41 7.71 -6.40
N PHE A 65 -2.35 8.41 -5.98
CA PHE A 65 -1.22 7.76 -5.31
C PHE A 65 -1.66 7.05 -4.02
N TRP A 66 -2.57 7.65 -3.25
CA TRP A 66 -3.13 7.01 -2.05
C TRP A 66 -3.87 5.71 -2.36
N ILE A 67 -4.69 5.70 -3.41
CA ILE A 67 -5.41 4.48 -3.86
C ILE A 67 -4.42 3.41 -4.29
N VAL A 68 -3.38 3.79 -5.04
CA VAL A 68 -2.32 2.86 -5.50
C VAL A 68 -1.56 2.27 -4.32
N GLU A 69 -1.15 3.09 -3.35
CA GLU A 69 -0.47 2.58 -2.14
C GLU A 69 -1.39 1.66 -1.34
N GLY A 70 -2.66 2.05 -1.13
CA GLY A 70 -3.64 1.22 -0.43
C GLY A 70 -3.83 -0.15 -1.11
N SER A 71 -3.85 -0.18 -2.44
CA SER A 71 -3.96 -1.41 -3.23
C SER A 71 -2.72 -2.28 -3.04
N TRP A 72 -1.52 -1.71 -3.13
CA TRP A 72 -0.26 -2.40 -2.87
C TRP A 72 -0.18 -2.97 -1.46
N LYS A 73 -0.60 -2.22 -0.44
CA LYS A 73 -0.66 -2.69 0.94
C LYS A 73 -1.68 -3.81 1.14
N THR A 74 -2.80 -3.77 0.43
CA THR A 74 -3.79 -4.86 0.45
C THR A 74 -3.19 -6.14 -0.16
N PHE A 75 -2.40 -6.03 -1.24
CA PHE A 75 -1.67 -7.16 -1.83
C PHE A 75 -0.57 -7.70 -0.89
N GLN A 76 0.14 -6.81 -0.18
CA GLN A 76 1.10 -7.20 0.86
C GLN A 76 0.43 -8.01 1.96
N GLN A 77 -0.74 -7.57 2.44
CA GLN A 77 -1.49 -8.27 3.49
C GLN A 77 -1.95 -9.67 3.10
N ALA A 78 -2.30 -9.88 1.84
CA ALA A 78 -2.66 -11.19 1.34
C ALA A 78 -1.49 -12.20 1.42
N ASN A 79 -0.24 -11.75 1.28
CA ASN A 79 0.94 -12.61 1.43
C ASN A 79 1.18 -13.03 2.90
N TYR A 80 0.84 -12.17 3.88
CA TYR A 80 0.96 -12.53 5.30
C TYR A 80 0.09 -13.73 5.70
N PHE A 81 -0.96 -14.04 4.92
CA PHE A 81 -1.83 -15.17 5.22
C PHE A 81 -1.07 -16.51 5.18
N ARG A 82 -0.26 -16.75 4.13
CA ARG A 82 0.59 -17.95 4.05
C ARG A 82 1.78 -17.86 4.99
N LEU A 83 2.41 -16.69 5.11
CA LEU A 83 3.56 -16.48 6.00
C LEU A 83 3.22 -16.88 7.45
N ARG A 84 2.08 -16.42 7.97
CA ARG A 84 1.62 -16.77 9.33
C ARG A 84 1.32 -18.25 9.52
N LYS A 85 0.83 -18.95 8.48
CA LYS A 85 0.62 -20.41 8.54
C LYS A 85 1.95 -21.15 8.70
N ILE A 86 2.97 -20.74 7.95
CA ILE A 86 4.33 -21.28 8.05
C ILE A 86 4.91 -21.01 9.45
N GLU A 87 4.78 -19.79 9.95
CA GLU A 87 5.23 -19.42 11.31
C GLU A 87 4.52 -20.25 12.40
N ASN A 88 3.21 -20.43 12.29
CA ASN A 88 2.44 -21.27 13.21
C ASN A 88 2.90 -22.74 13.16
N TYR A 89 3.20 -23.26 11.98
CA TYR A 89 3.76 -24.61 11.81
C TYR A 89 5.13 -24.73 12.48
N MET A 90 6.05 -23.80 12.22
CA MET A 90 7.38 -23.79 12.84
C MET A 90 7.34 -23.62 14.37
N GLN A 91 6.28 -23.02 14.91
CA GLN A 91 6.04 -22.91 16.36
C GLN A 91 5.37 -24.15 16.98
N GLY A 92 5.07 -25.20 16.19
CA GLY A 92 4.31 -26.36 16.64
C GLY A 92 2.83 -26.07 16.95
N LYS A 93 2.30 -24.94 16.45
CA LYS A 93 0.90 -24.51 16.60
C LYS A 93 0.03 -24.82 15.38
N ALA A 94 0.56 -25.55 14.39
CA ALA A 94 -0.20 -25.91 13.20
C ALA A 94 -1.39 -26.81 13.55
N THR A 95 -2.53 -26.53 12.93
CA THR A 95 -3.69 -27.42 12.94
C THR A 95 -3.39 -28.67 12.11
N ILE A 96 -3.95 -29.81 12.53
CA ILE A 96 -3.73 -31.14 11.93
C ILE A 96 -4.17 -31.22 10.46
N GLU A 97 -4.96 -30.25 9.99
CA GLU A 97 -5.56 -30.22 8.65
C GLU A 97 -4.75 -29.44 7.59
N GLU A 98 -3.67 -28.73 7.96
CA GLU A 98 -2.89 -27.96 6.98
C GLU A 98 -1.82 -28.81 6.28
N ASP A 99 -1.95 -28.97 4.95
CA ASP A 99 -0.95 -29.63 4.11
C ASP A 99 0.16 -28.64 3.72
N PHE A 100 1.39 -28.91 4.17
CA PHE A 100 2.61 -28.15 3.84
C PHE A 100 3.49 -28.84 2.79
N SER A 101 3.03 -29.95 2.19
CA SER A 101 3.79 -30.65 1.15
C SER A 101 3.86 -29.91 -0.19
N VAL A 102 3.04 -28.87 -0.37
CA VAL A 102 3.12 -27.97 -1.53
C VAL A 102 2.93 -26.50 -1.08
N PRO A 103 3.39 -25.50 -1.87
CA PRO A 103 3.45 -24.11 -1.42
C PRO A 103 2.06 -23.46 -1.23
N TYR A 104 1.07 -23.80 -2.06
CA TYR A 104 -0.27 -23.17 -2.04
C TYR A 104 -0.31 -21.63 -2.03
N ILE A 105 0.76 -20.94 -2.45
CA ILE A 105 0.93 -19.48 -2.32
C ILE A 105 -0.24 -18.72 -2.96
N THR A 106 -0.56 -18.98 -4.23
CA THR A 106 -1.64 -18.28 -4.94
C THR A 106 -3.01 -18.50 -4.30
N HIS A 107 -3.29 -19.72 -3.86
CA HIS A 107 -4.56 -20.04 -3.20
C HIS A 107 -4.67 -19.31 -1.86
N ALA A 108 -3.65 -19.40 -1.01
CA ALA A 108 -3.59 -18.71 0.27
C ALA A 108 -3.67 -17.19 0.10
N TRP A 109 -3.00 -16.64 -0.92
CA TRP A 109 -3.08 -15.23 -1.28
C TRP A 109 -4.50 -14.82 -1.68
N SER A 110 -5.19 -15.61 -2.51
CA SER A 110 -6.55 -15.29 -2.95
C SER A 110 -7.57 -15.30 -1.80
N LEU A 111 -7.38 -16.19 -0.81
CA LEU A 111 -8.16 -16.17 0.43
C LEU A 111 -7.84 -14.92 1.24
N GLY A 112 -6.56 -14.63 1.46
CA GLY A 112 -6.12 -13.45 2.19
C GLY A 112 -6.62 -12.14 1.54
N TRP A 113 -6.56 -12.04 0.22
CA TRP A 113 -7.03 -10.88 -0.54
C TRP A 113 -8.52 -10.58 -0.33
N ARG A 114 -9.36 -11.63 -0.24
CA ARG A 114 -10.81 -11.47 -0.01
C ARG A 114 -11.13 -10.95 1.40
N GLU A 115 -10.28 -11.23 2.38
CA GLU A 115 -10.46 -10.81 3.76
C GLU A 115 -9.99 -9.36 4.01
N VAL A 116 -9.03 -8.86 3.21
CA VAL A 116 -8.47 -7.53 3.42
C VAL A 116 -9.30 -6.48 2.69
N ARG A 117 -9.83 -5.51 3.45
CA ARG A 117 -10.62 -4.40 2.90
C ARG A 117 -9.73 -3.22 2.56
N LEU A 118 -9.71 -2.81 1.30
CA LEU A 118 -8.95 -1.65 0.82
C LEU A 118 -9.23 -0.38 1.65
N SER A 119 -10.50 -0.09 1.94
CA SER A 119 -10.88 1.11 2.72
C SER A 119 -10.27 1.15 4.11
N LYS A 120 -10.11 -0.01 4.76
CA LYS A 120 -9.47 -0.14 6.07
C LYS A 120 -7.95 0.04 5.96
N VAL A 121 -7.34 -0.46 4.88
CA VAL A 121 -5.90 -0.30 4.64
C VAL A 121 -5.56 1.15 4.33
N MET A 122 -6.39 1.83 3.53
CA MET A 122 -6.18 3.25 3.19
C MET A 122 -6.22 4.17 4.42
N SER A 123 -6.96 3.81 5.48
CA SER A 123 -7.04 4.60 6.71
C SER A 123 -5.91 4.33 7.71
N TRP A 124 -4.97 3.42 7.40
CA TRP A 124 -3.80 3.22 8.25
C TRP A 124 -2.91 4.48 8.23
N PRO A 125 -2.43 4.96 9.40
CA PRO A 125 -1.67 6.21 9.46
C PRO A 125 -0.48 6.24 8.50
N HIS A 126 0.24 5.14 8.38
CA HIS A 126 1.41 5.02 7.51
C HIS A 126 1.07 4.85 6.02
N VAL A 127 -0.21 4.69 5.65
CA VAL A 127 -0.70 4.66 4.26
C VAL A 127 -1.35 5.99 3.91
N PHE A 128 -2.21 6.49 4.79
CA PHE A 128 -2.88 7.79 4.70
C PHE A 128 -1.88 8.97 4.63
N LEU A 129 -0.77 8.90 5.38
CA LEU A 129 0.32 9.87 5.29
C LEU A 129 1.34 9.41 4.24
N PRO A 130 1.81 10.28 3.32
CA PRO A 130 1.63 11.73 3.26
C PRO A 130 0.43 12.19 2.40
N HIS A 131 -0.22 11.28 1.69
CA HIS A 131 -1.14 11.64 0.60
C HIS A 131 -2.29 12.55 1.05
N ALA A 132 -2.91 12.24 2.18
CA ALA A 132 -4.05 12.99 2.64
C ALA A 132 -3.69 14.43 3.01
N ILE A 133 -2.49 14.67 3.55
CA ILE A 133 -2.02 16.04 3.82
C ILE A 133 -2.04 16.83 2.52
N VAL A 134 -1.45 16.27 1.46
CA VAL A 134 -1.37 16.92 0.16
C VAL A 134 -2.75 17.12 -0.47
N VAL A 135 -3.65 16.14 -0.37
CA VAL A 135 -5.04 16.26 -0.84
C VAL A 135 -5.73 17.42 -0.13
N MET A 136 -5.64 17.47 1.20
CA MET A 136 -6.22 18.54 2.01
C MET A 136 -5.60 19.90 1.63
N THR A 137 -4.28 20.00 1.53
CA THR A 137 -3.59 21.23 1.15
C THR A 137 -4.04 21.74 -0.22
N GLY A 138 -4.08 20.89 -1.25
CA GLY A 138 -4.51 21.31 -2.59
C GLY A 138 -5.96 21.80 -2.63
N ILE A 139 -6.88 21.10 -1.94
CA ILE A 139 -8.29 21.51 -1.83
C ILE A 139 -8.42 22.81 -1.05
N THR A 140 -7.78 22.93 0.11
CA THR A 140 -7.82 24.13 0.96
C THR A 140 -7.27 25.35 0.21
N LEU A 141 -6.14 25.22 -0.48
CA LEU A 141 -5.58 26.32 -1.27
C LEU A 141 -6.50 26.74 -2.40
N TRP A 142 -7.15 25.78 -3.08
CA TRP A 142 -8.11 26.10 -4.14
C TRP A 142 -9.34 26.83 -3.59
N ILE A 143 -9.88 26.40 -2.45
CA ILE A 143 -10.98 27.07 -1.76
C ILE A 143 -10.57 28.48 -1.34
N ILE A 144 -9.40 28.66 -0.72
CA ILE A 144 -8.93 30.01 -0.34
C ILE A 144 -8.78 30.89 -1.58
N ASN A 145 -8.27 30.33 -2.68
CA ASN A 145 -8.11 31.07 -3.92
C ASN A 145 -9.44 31.57 -4.50
N SER A 146 -10.54 30.86 -4.32
CA SER A 146 -11.85 31.29 -4.82
C SER A 146 -12.39 32.52 -4.07
N PHE A 147 -11.95 32.77 -2.84
CA PHE A 147 -12.33 33.95 -2.05
C PHE A 147 -11.31 35.09 -2.10
N VAL A 148 -10.00 34.78 -2.04
CA VAL A 148 -8.93 35.77 -1.80
C VAL A 148 -8.01 35.95 -3.02
N ARG A 149 -8.12 35.12 -4.07
CA ARG A 149 -7.26 35.15 -5.27
C ARG A 149 -5.75 35.17 -4.96
N ILE A 150 -5.30 34.23 -4.13
CA ILE A 150 -3.88 34.06 -3.78
C ILE A 150 -3.02 33.62 -4.99
N VAL A 151 -3.60 32.91 -5.95
CA VAL A 151 -3.07 32.66 -7.27
C VAL A 151 -3.72 33.69 -8.21
N PRO A 152 -2.99 34.74 -8.61
CA PRO A 152 -3.54 35.75 -9.52
C PRO A 152 -3.81 35.11 -10.89
N LEU A 153 -4.86 35.58 -11.58
CA LEU A 153 -5.10 35.27 -13.00
C LEU A 153 -4.06 35.99 -13.89
#